data_AF-A0A0U5GK22-F1
#
_entry.id   AF-A0A0U5GK22-F1
#
_cell.length_a   1.000
_cell.length_b   1.000
_cell.length_c   1.000
_cell.angle_alpha   90.00
_cell.angle_beta   90.00
_cell.angle_gamma   90.00
#
_symmetry.space_group_name_H-M   'P 1'
#
loop_
_entity.id
_entity.type
_entity.pdbx_description
1 polymer ?
#
loop_
_entity_poly.entity_id
_entity_poly.type
_entity_poly.pdbx_seq_one_letter_code
_entity_poly.pdbx_strand_id
1 'polypeptide(L)'
;MEATASYLERPPKRKRESSCSRSGPADESRGAKPMEPPNQDSTQPEPPTNNEKVASAAESFRPLARELERLDEKDPILAAQAARLVALYRRLWESYVAKNADSQRLDKENQRLKNANASLSEEKRQAESHYLEYDVLLSYYKEAHQKIEEGIIGVLEDWKEPLNDSADAGKQKQDGSE
;
A
#
# COMPACT_ATOMS: atom_id res chain seq x y z
N MET A 1 13.50 36.49 -46.27
CA MET A 1 13.72 35.14 -45.71
C MET A 1 13.09 35.13 -44.34
N GLU A 2 11.84 34.66 -44.28
CA GLU A 2 11.04 34.54 -43.07
C GLU A 2 11.41 33.25 -42.34
N ALA A 3 11.62 33.32 -41.03
CA ALA A 3 11.76 32.15 -40.18
C ALA A 3 10.55 32.10 -39.24
N THR A 4 9.59 31.26 -39.60
CA THR A 4 8.39 30.93 -38.84
C THR A 4 8.75 30.04 -37.65
N ALA A 5 8.39 30.47 -36.45
CA ALA A 5 8.52 29.67 -35.23
C ALA A 5 7.41 28.59 -35.21
N SER A 6 7.81 27.32 -35.28
CA SER A 6 6.92 26.16 -35.19
C SER A 6 6.51 25.90 -33.74
N TYR A 7 5.22 26.04 -33.45
CA TYR A 7 4.59 25.63 -32.19
C TYR A 7 4.36 24.12 -32.21
N LEU A 8 5.16 23.36 -31.45
CA LEU A 8 4.88 21.95 -31.19
C LEU A 8 4.14 21.79 -29.85
N GLU A 9 2.82 21.82 -29.99
CA GLU A 9 1.89 20.75 -29.59
C GLU A 9 2.00 20.16 -28.17
N ARG A 10 1.00 20.48 -27.32
CA ARG A 10 0.78 19.85 -26.01
C ARG A 10 0.26 18.41 -26.19
N PRO A 11 0.68 17.45 -25.35
CA PRO A 11 0.17 16.07 -25.43
C PRO A 11 -1.32 15.98 -25.00
N PRO A 12 -2.11 15.08 -25.62
CA PRO A 12 -3.53 14.95 -25.36
C PRO A 12 -3.82 14.29 -24.00
N LYS A 13 -4.84 14.82 -23.30
CA LYS A 13 -5.35 14.30 -22.03
C LYS A 13 -5.88 12.87 -22.23
N ARG A 14 -5.37 11.91 -21.44
CA ARG A 14 -5.87 10.53 -21.41
C ARG A 14 -7.30 10.51 -20.85
N LYS A 15 -8.23 9.87 -21.58
CA LYS A 15 -9.57 9.55 -21.11
C LYS A 15 -9.47 8.52 -19.97
N ARG A 16 -10.17 8.79 -18.86
CA ARG A 16 -10.41 7.81 -17.80
C ARG A 16 -11.52 6.88 -18.29
N GLU A 17 -11.19 5.63 -18.52
CA GLU A 17 -12.18 4.60 -18.85
C GLU A 17 -13.00 4.31 -17.58
N SER A 18 -14.31 4.48 -17.71
CA SER A 18 -15.31 4.18 -16.70
C SER A 18 -15.85 2.78 -16.98
N SER A 19 -15.39 1.79 -16.22
CA SER A 19 -15.94 0.44 -16.30
C SER A 19 -17.18 0.33 -15.41
N CYS A 20 -18.37 0.43 -16.02
CA CYS A 20 -19.60 -0.11 -15.45
C CYS A 20 -19.59 -1.62 -15.58
N SER A 21 -19.52 -2.33 -14.45
CA SER A 21 -19.73 -3.78 -14.42
C SER A 21 -21.22 -4.09 -14.36
N ARG A 22 -21.64 -4.86 -15.36
CA ARG A 22 -22.91 -5.58 -15.53
C ARG A 22 -23.50 -6.14 -14.23
N SER A 23 -24.80 -5.93 -14.07
CA SER A 23 -25.70 -6.66 -13.18
C SER A 23 -25.96 -8.08 -13.70
N GLY A 24 -26.00 -9.04 -12.77
CA GLY A 24 -26.52 -10.40 -12.94
C GLY A 24 -27.33 -10.77 -11.68
N PRO A 25 -28.36 -11.63 -11.79
CA PRO A 25 -29.43 -11.74 -10.80
C PRO A 25 -29.08 -12.67 -9.63
N ALA A 26 -29.76 -12.42 -8.52
CA ALA A 26 -29.71 -13.14 -7.26
C ALA A 26 -30.37 -14.53 -7.35
N ASP A 27 -29.82 -15.50 -6.63
CA ASP A 27 -30.60 -16.57 -5.99
C ASP A 27 -29.87 -17.12 -4.74
N GLU A 28 -30.64 -17.70 -3.83
CA GLU A 28 -30.57 -17.59 -2.39
C GLU A 28 -29.75 -18.65 -1.63
N SER A 29 -29.52 -18.32 -0.34
CA SER A 29 -29.50 -19.23 0.82
C SER A 29 -28.25 -20.07 1.11
N ARG A 30 -27.49 -19.68 2.15
CA ARG A 30 -27.47 -20.37 3.46
C ARG A 30 -26.50 -19.70 4.47
N GLY A 31 -27.09 -19.26 5.58
CA GLY A 31 -26.55 -19.27 6.94
C GLY A 31 -25.08 -18.91 7.20
N ALA A 32 -24.84 -17.64 7.55
CA ALA A 32 -23.82 -17.28 8.54
C ALA A 32 -24.26 -15.98 9.24
N LYS A 33 -24.23 -15.98 10.57
CA LYS A 33 -24.58 -14.84 11.44
C LYS A 33 -23.75 -13.61 11.07
N PRO A 34 -24.30 -12.37 11.12
CA PRO A 34 -23.49 -11.17 10.97
C PRO A 34 -22.48 -11.09 12.11
N MET A 35 -21.20 -11.22 11.79
CA MET A 35 -20.12 -10.91 12.73
C MET A 35 -20.01 -9.38 12.75
N GLU A 36 -20.38 -8.82 13.89
CA GLU A 36 -20.32 -7.39 14.18
C GLU A 36 -18.87 -6.90 14.03
N PRO A 37 -18.58 -5.86 13.23
CA PRO A 37 -17.22 -5.36 13.08
C PRO A 37 -16.75 -4.73 14.41
N PRO A 38 -15.49 -4.92 14.82
CA PRO A 38 -14.96 -4.23 15.98
C PRO A 38 -14.98 -2.73 15.71
N ASN A 39 -15.57 -1.98 16.64
CA ASN A 39 -15.67 -0.52 16.67
C ASN A 39 -14.50 0.15 15.94
N GLN A 40 -14.75 0.61 14.72
CA GLN A 40 -13.92 1.62 14.11
C GLN A 40 -14.22 2.89 14.89
N ASP A 41 -13.33 3.19 15.83
CA ASP A 41 -13.20 4.49 16.46
C ASP A 41 -13.26 5.52 15.33
N SER A 42 -14.42 6.19 15.21
CA SER A 42 -14.56 7.36 14.36
C SER A 42 -13.68 8.43 14.98
N THR A 43 -12.38 8.37 14.68
CA THR A 43 -11.50 9.52 14.81
C THR A 43 -11.91 10.46 13.69
N GLN A 44 -13.00 11.18 13.97
CA GLN A 44 -13.35 12.40 13.29
C GLN A 44 -12.05 13.23 13.16
N PRO A 45 -11.73 13.81 11.99
CA PRO A 45 -10.61 14.72 11.91
C PRO A 45 -10.92 15.87 12.86
N GLU A 46 -10.22 15.90 13.99
CA GLU A 46 -10.21 17.03 14.91
C GLU A 46 -10.03 18.31 14.06
N PRO A 47 -10.90 19.32 14.24
CA PRO A 47 -10.76 20.58 13.52
C PRO A 47 -9.35 21.08 13.76
N PRO A 48 -8.65 21.54 12.71
CA PRO A 48 -7.23 21.82 12.83
C PRO A 48 -7.02 22.84 13.96
N THR A 49 -6.14 22.49 14.89
CA THR A 49 -5.63 23.36 15.97
C THR A 49 -4.69 24.44 15.42
N ASN A 50 -4.87 24.84 14.16
CA ASN A 50 -4.14 25.93 13.51
C ASN A 50 -4.63 27.31 13.97
N ASN A 51 -5.80 27.39 14.63
CA ASN A 51 -6.34 28.63 15.15
C ASN A 51 -5.43 29.33 16.18
N GLU A 52 -4.70 28.58 17.01
CA GLU A 52 -3.85 29.14 18.06
C GLU A 52 -2.59 29.84 17.48
N LYS A 53 -1.97 29.23 16.46
CA LYS A 53 -0.81 29.83 15.76
C LYS A 53 -1.20 31.05 14.92
N VAL A 54 -2.39 31.05 14.33
CA VAL A 54 -2.91 32.19 13.57
C VAL A 54 -3.30 33.34 14.51
N ALA A 55 -3.88 33.04 15.67
CA ALA A 55 -4.17 34.04 16.70
C ALA A 55 -2.89 34.69 17.25
N SER A 56 -1.84 33.90 17.51
CA SER A 56 -0.52 34.41 17.94
C SER A 56 0.14 35.31 16.88
N ALA A 57 -0.07 35.03 15.59
CA ALA A 57 0.45 35.85 14.50
C ALA A 57 -0.16 37.26 14.45
N ALA A 58 -1.40 37.44 14.91
CA ALA A 58 -2.04 38.76 15.00
C ALA A 58 -1.42 39.63 16.10
N GLU A 59 -0.89 39.04 17.16
CA GLU A 59 -0.23 39.77 18.25
C GLU A 59 1.11 40.38 17.84
N SER A 60 1.81 39.74 16.90
CA SER A 60 3.09 40.20 16.33
C SER A 60 3.01 41.59 15.69
N PHE A 61 1.81 42.01 15.26
CA PHE A 61 1.58 43.30 14.61
C PHE A 61 1.17 44.43 15.56
N ARG A 62 0.94 44.15 16.85
CA ARG A 62 0.55 45.18 17.83
C ARG A 62 1.52 46.37 17.92
N PRO A 63 2.86 46.19 17.92
CA PRO A 63 3.78 47.32 17.94
C PRO A 63 3.62 48.22 16.71
N LEU A 64 3.41 47.60 15.54
CA LEU A 64 3.27 48.31 14.28
C LEU A 64 1.94 49.08 14.19
N ALA A 65 0.87 48.54 14.78
CA ALA A 65 -0.41 49.24 14.90
C ALA A 65 -0.28 50.55 15.72
N ARG A 66 0.48 50.53 16.82
CA ARG A 66 0.74 51.73 17.64
C ARG A 66 1.56 52.78 16.90
N GLU A 67 2.53 52.37 16.09
CA GLU A 67 3.29 53.30 15.25
C GLU A 67 2.44 53.90 14.13
N LEU A 68 1.48 53.14 13.58
CA LEU A 68 0.52 53.68 12.63
C LEU A 68 -0.42 54.72 13.28
N GLU A 69 -0.86 54.51 14.51
CA GLU A 69 -1.66 55.50 15.27
C GLU A 69 -0.86 56.81 15.47
N ARG A 70 0.40 56.70 15.91
CA ARG A 70 1.31 57.86 16.06
C ARG A 70 1.58 58.59 14.75
N LEU A 71 1.57 57.86 13.64
CA LEU A 71 1.77 58.41 12.31
C LEU A 71 0.51 59.12 11.83
N ASP A 72 -0.67 58.58 12.13
CA ASP A 72 -1.97 59.16 11.76
C ASP A 72 -2.18 60.55 12.38
N GLU A 73 -1.70 60.74 13.61
CA GLU A 73 -1.66 62.04 14.29
C GLU A 73 -0.79 63.09 13.57
N LYS A 74 0.22 62.67 12.81
CA LYS A 74 1.21 63.56 12.16
C LYS A 74 0.95 63.75 10.68
N ASP A 75 0.64 62.68 9.98
CA ASP A 75 0.38 62.62 8.55
C ASP A 75 -0.62 61.49 8.23
N PRO A 76 -1.93 61.80 8.18
CA PRO A 76 -2.97 60.79 7.99
C PRO A 76 -2.94 60.16 6.58
N ILE A 77 -2.42 60.88 5.58
CA ILE A 77 -2.32 60.35 4.21
C ILE A 77 -1.24 59.28 4.15
N LEU A 78 -0.08 59.55 4.74
CA LEU A 78 1.01 58.60 4.84
C LEU A 78 0.63 57.42 5.75
N ALA A 79 -0.03 57.67 6.87
CA ALA A 79 -0.54 56.63 7.76
C ALA A 79 -1.49 55.67 7.04
N ALA A 80 -2.42 56.19 6.23
CA ALA A 80 -3.34 55.36 5.45
C ALA A 80 -2.59 54.50 4.40
N GLN A 81 -1.54 55.04 3.77
CA GLN A 81 -0.70 54.26 2.84
C GLN A 81 0.07 53.15 3.57
N ALA A 82 0.69 53.49 4.70
CA ALA A 82 1.42 52.54 5.53
C ALA A 82 0.49 51.43 6.08
N ALA A 83 -0.72 51.79 6.55
CA ALA A 83 -1.72 50.85 7.02
C ALA A 83 -2.13 49.84 5.94
N ARG A 84 -2.29 50.27 4.68
CA ARG A 84 -2.56 49.36 3.55
C ARG A 84 -1.42 48.38 3.33
N LEU A 85 -0.17 48.84 3.40
CA LEU A 85 1.00 47.97 3.26
C LEU A 85 1.08 46.94 4.40
N VAL A 86 0.88 47.39 5.64
CA VAL A 86 0.87 46.52 6.82
C VAL A 86 -0.24 45.48 6.73
N ALA A 87 -1.44 45.86 6.26
CA ALA A 87 -2.54 44.91 6.05
C ALA A 87 -2.20 43.84 5.01
N LEU A 88 -1.53 44.20 3.91
CA LEU A 88 -1.08 43.24 2.89
C LEU A 88 -0.03 42.29 3.46
N TYR A 89 0.95 42.81 4.17
CA TYR A 89 2.00 41.99 4.77
C TYR A 89 1.44 41.04 5.83
N ARG A 90 0.52 41.50 6.68
CA ARG A 90 -0.15 40.65 7.67
C ARG A 90 -0.86 39.47 7.02
N ARG A 91 -1.62 39.70 5.94
CA ARG A 91 -2.30 38.62 5.19
C ARG A 91 -1.30 37.63 4.59
N LEU A 92 -0.18 38.12 4.07
CA LEU A 92 0.88 37.25 3.53
C LEU A 92 1.49 36.38 4.65
N TRP A 93 1.76 36.98 5.81
CA TRP A 93 2.30 36.28 6.96
C TRP A 93 1.34 35.20 7.49
N GLU A 94 0.06 35.53 7.66
CA GLU A 94 -0.98 34.56 8.07
C GLU A 94 -1.05 33.37 7.10
N SER A 95 -1.04 33.64 5.79
CA SER A 95 -1.03 32.62 4.75
C SER A 95 0.24 31.75 4.80
N TYR A 96 1.40 32.38 5.00
CA TYR A 96 2.68 31.68 5.15
C TYR A 96 2.67 30.76 6.38
N VAL A 97 2.22 31.24 7.53
CA VAL A 97 2.15 30.46 8.78
C VAL A 97 1.22 29.26 8.61
N ALA A 98 0.04 29.47 8.00
CA ALA A 98 -0.91 28.40 7.73
C ALA A 98 -0.32 27.33 6.81
N LYS A 99 0.26 27.73 5.67
CA LYS A 99 0.92 26.80 4.74
C LYS A 99 2.11 26.07 5.36
N ASN A 100 2.89 26.76 6.19
CA ASN A 100 4.03 26.14 6.88
C ASN A 100 3.55 25.09 7.89
N ALA A 101 2.45 25.34 8.61
CA ALA A 101 1.86 24.35 9.51
C ALA A 101 1.36 23.11 8.73
N ASP A 102 0.73 23.31 7.58
CA ASP A 102 0.32 22.22 6.69
C ASP A 102 1.52 21.43 6.15
N SER A 103 2.58 22.11 5.72
CA SER A 103 3.83 21.47 5.27
C SER A 103 4.43 20.61 6.38
N GLN A 104 4.53 21.13 7.61
CA GLN A 104 5.06 20.38 8.75
C GLN A 104 4.21 19.15 9.08
N ARG A 105 2.88 19.23 8.93
CA ARG A 105 1.99 18.07 9.12
C ARG A 105 2.24 17.01 8.05
N LEU A 106 2.30 17.42 6.78
CA LEU A 106 2.57 16.54 5.65
C LEU A 106 3.93 15.87 5.75
N ASP A 107 4.97 16.58 6.18
CA ASP A 107 6.31 16.01 6.37
C ASP A 107 6.31 14.91 7.43
N LYS A 108 5.60 15.12 8.56
CA LYS A 108 5.44 14.10 9.60
C LYS A 108 4.68 12.87 9.09
N GLU A 109 3.61 13.07 8.34
CA GLU A 109 2.84 11.98 7.76
C GLU A 109 3.65 11.20 6.72
N ASN A 110 4.38 11.90 5.85
CA ASN A 110 5.28 11.29 4.88
C ASN A 110 6.36 10.45 5.57
N GLN A 111 6.94 10.95 6.68
CA GLN A 111 7.90 10.19 7.45
C GLN A 111 7.29 8.92 8.06
N ARG A 112 6.06 8.99 8.58
CA ARG A 112 5.33 7.80 9.06
C ARG A 112 5.12 6.79 7.95
N LEU A 113 4.69 7.24 6.76
CA LEU A 113 4.49 6.37 5.61
C LEU A 113 5.79 5.71 5.14
N LYS A 114 6.91 6.44 5.12
CA LYS A 114 8.24 5.88 4.80
C LYS A 114 8.62 4.77 5.79
N ASN A 115 8.43 5.00 7.08
CA ASN A 115 8.74 4.01 8.12
C ASN A 115 7.85 2.77 7.98
N ALA A 116 6.55 2.95 7.75
CA ALA A 116 5.62 1.84 7.55
C ALA A 116 5.96 1.02 6.30
N ASN A 117 6.30 1.69 5.19
CA ASN A 117 6.72 1.03 3.96
C ASN A 117 8.01 0.23 4.14
N ALA A 118 9.00 0.78 4.86
CA ALA A 118 10.22 0.05 5.19
C ALA A 118 9.93 -1.23 5.99
N SER A 119 9.05 -1.13 7.00
CA SER A 119 8.62 -2.29 7.79
C SER A 119 7.92 -3.35 6.95
N LEU A 120 6.97 -2.95 6.10
CA LEU A 120 6.23 -3.87 5.22
C LEU A 120 7.13 -4.51 4.16
N SER A 121 8.12 -3.77 3.65
CA SER A 121 9.10 -4.29 2.70
C SER A 121 9.97 -5.37 3.34
N GLU A 122 10.34 -5.18 4.60
CA GLU A 122 11.10 -6.16 5.36
C GLU A 122 10.27 -7.40 5.69
N GLU A 123 9.01 -7.24 6.12
CA GLU A 123 8.08 -8.34 6.35
C GLU A 123 7.84 -9.15 5.06
N LYS A 124 7.64 -8.47 3.93
CA LYS A 124 7.52 -9.11 2.62
C LYS A 124 8.75 -9.96 2.30
N ARG A 125 9.95 -9.40 2.49
CA ARG A 125 11.21 -10.10 2.23
C ARG A 125 11.34 -11.36 3.11
N GLN A 126 10.94 -11.28 4.38
CA GLN A 126 10.94 -12.44 5.28
C GLN A 126 9.94 -13.52 4.84
N ALA A 127 8.72 -13.12 4.47
CA ALA A 127 7.72 -14.05 3.95
C ALA A 127 8.18 -14.75 2.66
N GLU A 128 8.82 -14.02 1.74
CA GLU A 128 9.41 -14.60 0.53
C GLU A 128 10.53 -15.60 0.85
N SER A 129 11.37 -15.31 1.85
CA SER A 129 12.42 -16.24 2.31
C SER A 129 11.81 -17.55 2.83
N HIS A 130 10.80 -17.46 3.70
CA HIS A 130 10.12 -18.64 4.22
C HIS A 130 9.41 -19.44 3.15
N TYR A 131 8.78 -18.77 2.18
CA TYR A 131 8.17 -19.44 1.04
C TYR A 131 9.19 -20.31 0.28
N LEU A 132 10.38 -19.77 0.01
CA LEU A 132 11.44 -20.51 -0.66
C LEU A 132 11.95 -21.69 0.16
N GLU A 133 12.11 -21.52 1.48
CA GLU A 133 12.49 -22.60 2.40
C GLU A 133 11.48 -23.75 2.36
N TYR A 134 10.18 -23.44 2.40
CA TYR A 134 9.12 -24.43 2.30
C TYR A 134 9.09 -25.14 0.95
N ASP A 135 9.35 -24.43 -0.15
CA ASP A 135 9.37 -25.02 -1.49
C ASP A 135 10.51 -26.04 -1.65
N VAL A 136 11.69 -25.72 -1.10
CA VAL A 136 12.83 -26.65 -1.03
C VAL A 136 12.49 -27.86 -0.16
N LEU A 137 11.92 -27.63 1.02
CA LEU A 137 11.56 -28.71 1.94
C LEU A 137 10.49 -29.64 1.36
N LEU A 138 9.49 -29.08 0.67
CA LEU A 138 8.43 -29.84 0.02
C LEU A 138 9.00 -30.68 -1.13
N SER A 139 9.94 -30.13 -1.90
CA SER A 139 10.63 -30.86 -2.98
C SER A 139 11.43 -32.04 -2.41
N TYR A 140 12.15 -31.83 -1.31
CA TYR A 140 12.86 -32.89 -0.60
C TYR A 140 11.92 -34.01 -0.14
N TYR A 141 10.78 -33.67 0.49
CA TYR A 141 9.82 -34.69 0.94
C TYR A 141 9.18 -35.45 -0.21
N LYS A 142 8.87 -34.78 -1.31
CA LYS A 142 8.36 -35.43 -2.52
C LYS A 142 9.35 -36.46 -3.06
N GLU A 143 10.64 -36.09 -3.12
CA GLU A 143 11.69 -37.01 -3.58
C GLU A 143 11.86 -38.20 -2.63
N ALA A 144 11.87 -37.96 -1.32
CA ALA A 144 11.97 -39.03 -0.32
C ALA A 144 10.77 -39.99 -0.40
N HIS A 145 9.56 -39.45 -0.57
CA HIS A 145 8.35 -40.25 -0.74
C HIS A 145 8.42 -41.10 -2.00
N GLN A 146 8.80 -40.52 -3.14
CA GLN A 146 8.98 -41.23 -4.40
C GLN A 146 9.97 -42.40 -4.27
N LYS A 147 11.11 -42.18 -3.59
CA LYS A 147 12.10 -43.25 -3.34
C LYS A 147 11.54 -44.39 -2.47
N ILE A 148 10.71 -44.06 -1.49
CA ILE A 148 10.05 -45.08 -0.65
C ILE A 148 9.06 -45.88 -1.50
N GLU A 149 8.25 -45.22 -2.31
CA GLU A 149 7.30 -45.89 -3.21
C GLU A 149 8.02 -46.82 -4.20
N GLU A 150 9.08 -46.34 -4.85
CA GLU A 150 9.91 -47.13 -5.75
C GLU A 150 10.57 -48.33 -5.04
N GLY A 151 11.09 -48.12 -3.82
CA GLY A 151 11.67 -49.20 -3.02
C GLY A 151 10.64 -50.27 -2.64
N ILE A 152 9.42 -49.88 -2.26
CA ILE A 152 8.33 -50.81 -1.94
C ILE A 152 7.92 -51.59 -3.20
N ILE A 153 7.77 -50.91 -4.34
CA ILE A 153 7.44 -51.56 -5.62
C ILE A 153 8.51 -52.59 -5.98
N GLY A 154 9.79 -52.24 -5.89
CA GLY A 154 10.89 -53.16 -6.17
C GLY A 154 10.85 -54.42 -5.30
N VAL A 155 10.65 -54.28 -3.98
CA VAL A 155 10.52 -55.46 -3.08
C VAL A 155 9.32 -56.33 -3.46
N LEU A 156 8.18 -55.72 -3.83
CA LEU A 156 6.99 -56.46 -4.23
C LEU A 156 7.18 -57.19 -5.58
N GLU A 157 7.92 -56.60 -6.51
CA GLU A 157 8.29 -57.21 -7.79
C GLU A 157 9.24 -58.40 -7.58
N ASP A 158 10.28 -58.24 -6.75
CA ASP A 158 11.22 -59.30 -6.38
C ASP A 158 10.51 -60.52 -5.77
N TRP A 159 9.44 -60.30 -5.01
CA TRP A 159 8.65 -61.38 -4.40
C TRP A 159 7.73 -62.10 -5.39
N LYS A 160 7.45 -61.49 -6.54
CA LYS A 160 6.55 -62.03 -7.56
C LYS A 160 7.26 -62.99 -8.52
N GLU A 161 8.55 -62.78 -8.78
CA GLU A 161 9.36 -63.66 -9.64
C GLU A 161 9.42 -65.13 -9.17
N PRO A 162 9.74 -65.45 -7.90
CA PRO A 162 9.82 -66.84 -7.45
C PRO A 162 8.46 -67.58 -7.40
N LEU A 163 7.33 -66.86 -7.44
CA LEU A 163 6.00 -67.47 -7.45
C LEU A 163 5.64 -68.03 -8.84
N ASN A 164 6.09 -67.37 -9.91
CA ASN A 164 5.81 -67.79 -11.28
C ASN A 164 6.70 -68.97 -11.72
N ASP A 165 7.94 -69.04 -11.24
CA ASP A 165 8.84 -70.18 -11.52
C ASP A 165 8.39 -71.49 -10.84
N SER A 166 7.65 -71.40 -9.73
CA SER A 166 7.08 -72.58 -9.06
C SER A 166 5.85 -73.15 -9.78
N ALA A 167 5.14 -72.34 -10.57
CA ALA A 167 3.95 -72.76 -11.31
C ALA A 167 4.27 -73.46 -12.65
N ASP A 168 5.44 -73.17 -13.25
CA ASP A 168 5.87 -73.81 -14.50
C ASP A 168 6.58 -75.16 -14.27
N ALA A 169 7.26 -75.31 -13.12
CA ALA A 169 7.87 -76.59 -12.71
C ALA A 169 6.83 -77.72 -12.48
N GLY A 170 5.55 -77.40 -12.34
CA GLY A 170 4.45 -78.36 -12.15
C GLY A 170 3.94 -79.03 -13.44
N LYS A 171 4.30 -78.54 -14.64
CA LYS A 171 3.76 -79.06 -15.91
C LYS A 171 4.66 -80.02 -16.69
N GLN A 172 5.92 -80.23 -16.26
CA GLN A 172 6.85 -81.13 -16.95
C GLN A 172 6.91 -82.57 -16.41
N LYS A 173 6.06 -82.97 -15.46
CA LYS A 173 6.01 -84.35 -14.92
C LYS A 173 4.69 -85.07 -15.22
N GLN A 174 4.24 -85.06 -16.46
CA GLN A 174 3.13 -85.93 -16.87
C GLN A 174 3.19 -86.28 -18.36
N ASP A 175 4.34 -86.80 -18.82
CA ASP A 175 4.40 -87.49 -20.11
C ASP A 175 5.50 -88.57 -20.04
N GLY A 176 5.12 -89.80 -19.70
CA GLY A 176 6.05 -90.92 -19.59
C GLY A 176 5.62 -92.04 -18.64
N SER A 177 4.59 -92.79 -19.01
CA SER A 177 4.24 -94.19 -18.65
C SER A 177 2.79 -94.38 -19.15
N GLU A 178 2.41 -95.32 -20.02
CA GLU A 178 2.95 -96.61 -20.48
C GLU A 178 2.69 -96.79 -21.99
#